data_AF-A0A435VA96-F1
#
_entry.id   AF-A0A435VA96-F1
#
_cell.length_a   1.000
_cell.length_b   1.000
_cell.length_c   1.000
_cell.angle_alpha   90.00
_cell.angle_beta   90.00
_cell.angle_gamma   90.00
#
_symmetry.space_group_name_H-M   'P 1'
#
loop_
_entity.id
_entity.type
_entity.pdbx_description
1 polymer ?
#
loop_
_entity_poly.entity_id
_entity_poly.type
_entity_poly.pdbx_seq_one_letter_code
_entity_poly.pdbx_strand_id
1 'polypeptide(L)'
;LSPGFANAGARQELFDAYALYLALTQMTRLCLTGAFERDDVPPGLSDLLLAVTDLPDFGVLEAHLKETSQKVRKDFDLLLRAG
;
A
#
# COMPACT_ATOMS: atom_id res chain seq x y z
N LEU A 1 7.24 -22.14 3.92
CA LEU A 1 8.53 -21.43 3.78
C LEU A 1 9.37 -21.73 5.02
N SER A 2 10.70 -21.81 4.89
CA SER A 2 11.56 -21.97 6.07
C SER A 2 11.46 -20.72 6.98
N PRO A 3 11.64 -20.85 8.30
CA PRO A 3 11.54 -19.69 9.21
C PRO A 3 12.51 -18.55 8.89
N GLY A 4 13.65 -18.86 8.24
CA GLY A 4 14.65 -17.89 7.78
C GLY A 4 14.48 -17.41 6.34
N PHE A 5 13.40 -17.78 5.66
CA PHE A 5 13.20 -17.42 4.24
C PHE A 5 13.21 -15.91 3.99
N ALA A 6 12.56 -15.14 4.86
CA ALA A 6 12.58 -13.68 4.85
C ALA A 6 13.27 -13.16 6.11
N ASN A 7 14.19 -12.21 5.96
CA ASN A 7 14.82 -11.53 7.11
C ASN A 7 13.82 -10.58 7.81
N ALA A 8 14.18 -10.11 9.01
CA ALA A 8 13.27 -9.28 9.81
C ALA A 8 12.89 -7.95 9.13
N GLY A 9 13.81 -7.33 8.39
CA GLY A 9 13.54 -6.10 7.64
C GLY A 9 12.51 -6.32 6.54
N ALA A 10 12.74 -7.30 5.66
CA ALA A 10 11.81 -7.63 4.58
C ALA A 10 10.42 -8.02 5.12
N ARG A 11 10.34 -8.74 6.25
CA ARG A 11 9.04 -9.05 6.86
C ARG A 11 8.29 -7.80 7.32
N GLN A 12 9.00 -6.84 7.94
CA GLN A 12 8.39 -5.59 8.38
C GLN A 12 7.95 -4.75 7.18
N GLU A 13 8.82 -4.55 6.20
CA GLU A 13 8.51 -3.77 4.99
C GLU A 13 7.31 -4.34 4.22
N LEU A 14 7.24 -5.67 4.06
CA LEU A 14 6.10 -6.33 3.42
C LEU A 14 4.82 -6.25 4.25
N PHE A 15 4.90 -6.30 5.58
CA PHE A 15 3.75 -6.14 6.45
C PHE A 15 3.18 -4.72 6.41
N ASP A 16 4.05 -3.71 6.45
CA ASP A 16 3.66 -2.30 6.37
C ASP A 16 3.03 -1.99 5.01
N ALA A 17 3.63 -2.50 3.93
CA ALA A 17 3.07 -2.40 2.59
C ALA A 17 1.68 -3.07 2.50
N TYR A 18 1.53 -4.25 3.08
CA TYR A 18 0.24 -4.94 3.13
C TYR A 18 -0.81 -4.13 3.88
N ALA A 19 -0.47 -3.56 5.04
CA ALA A 19 -1.38 -2.73 5.81
C ALA A 19 -1.85 -1.49 5.02
N LEU A 20 -0.93 -0.80 4.34
CA LEU A 20 -1.25 0.33 3.46
C LEU A 20 -2.20 -0.08 2.34
N TYR A 21 -1.87 -1.12 1.58
CA TYR A 21 -2.69 -1.58 0.47
C TYR A 21 -4.06 -2.06 0.93
N LEU A 22 -4.12 -2.72 2.08
CA LEU A 22 -5.37 -3.19 2.67
C LEU A 22 -6.27 -2.02 3.05
N ALA A 23 -5.75 -1.00 3.74
CA ALA A 23 -6.52 0.18 4.12
C ALA A 23 -7.13 0.87 2.89
N LEU A 24 -6.31 1.15 1.88
CA LEU A 24 -6.76 1.81 0.64
C LEU A 24 -7.78 0.98 -0.13
N THR A 25 -7.53 -0.33 -0.29
CA THR A 25 -8.44 -1.23 -1.02
C THR A 25 -9.78 -1.38 -0.30
N GLN A 26 -9.78 -1.43 1.04
CA GLN A 26 -11.01 -1.51 1.81
C GLN A 26 -11.83 -0.22 1.69
N MET A 27 -11.21 0.94 1.87
CA MET A 27 -11.91 2.23 1.78
C MET A 27 -12.48 2.46 0.38
N THR A 28 -11.69 2.21 -0.67
CA THR A 28 -12.16 2.35 -2.05
C THR A 28 -13.32 1.41 -2.36
N ARG A 29 -13.25 0.13 -1.95
CA ARG A 29 -14.34 -0.84 -2.19
C ARG A 29 -15.63 -0.53 -1.42
N LEU A 30 -15.53 0.03 -0.22
CA LEU A 30 -16.71 0.40 0.58
C LEU A 30 -17.41 1.64 0.02
N CYS A 31 -16.66 2.54 -0.62
CA CYS A 31 -17.17 3.85 -1.04
C CYS A 31 -17.38 3.99 -2.55
N LEU A 32 -16.85 3.08 -3.36
CA LEU A 32 -16.97 3.10 -4.82
C LEU A 32 -17.60 1.82 -5.36
N THR A 33 -18.46 1.95 -6.36
CA THR A 33 -19.04 0.84 -7.12
C THR A 33 -18.25 0.52 -8.40
N GLY A 34 -17.27 1.36 -8.74
CA GLY A 34 -16.44 1.26 -9.95
C GLY A 34 -14.95 1.43 -9.66
N ALA A 35 -14.18 1.72 -10.71
CA ALA A 35 -12.75 2.00 -10.59
C ALA A 35 -12.50 3.28 -9.79
N PHE A 36 -11.33 3.34 -9.14
CA PHE A 36 -10.86 4.57 -8.51
C PHE A 36 -10.34 5.52 -9.60
N GLU A 37 -11.04 6.63 -9.80
CA GLU A 37 -10.63 7.71 -10.72
C GLU A 37 -10.39 8.96 -9.88
N ARG A 38 -9.13 9.42 -9.83
CA ARG A 38 -8.66 10.51 -8.94
C ARG A 38 -9.55 11.76 -9.01
N ASP A 39 -9.95 12.14 -10.21
CA ASP A 39 -10.71 13.37 -10.48
C ASP A 39 -12.21 13.22 -10.18
N ASP A 40 -12.70 11.98 -9.99
CA ASP A 40 -14.10 11.66 -9.68
C ASP A 40 -14.29 11.14 -8.24
N VAL A 41 -13.23 11.19 -7.42
CA VAL A 41 -13.30 10.74 -6.02
C VAL A 41 -14.17 11.71 -5.22
N PRO A 42 -15.24 11.22 -4.55
CA PRO A 42 -16.03 12.05 -3.66
C PRO A 42 -15.14 12.67 -2.57
N PRO A 43 -15.27 13.98 -2.23
CA PRO A 43 -14.38 14.63 -1.26
C PRO A 43 -14.28 13.90 0.08
N GLY A 44 -15.40 13.37 0.60
CA GLY A 44 -15.39 12.61 1.85
C GLY A 44 -14.60 11.29 1.78
N LEU A 45 -14.53 10.64 0.61
CA LEU A 45 -13.65 9.47 0.43
C LEU A 45 -12.18 9.92 0.34
N SER A 46 -11.90 11.05 -0.30
CA SER A 46 -10.55 11.63 -0.32
C SER A 46 -10.04 11.88 1.10
N ASP A 47 -10.84 12.54 1.94
CA ASP A 47 -10.49 12.80 3.34
C ASP A 47 -10.29 11.51 4.14
N LEU A 48 -11.15 10.51 3.92
CA LEU A 48 -11.05 9.21 4.58
C LEU A 48 -9.75 8.49 4.23
N LEU A 49 -9.34 8.50 2.95
CA LEU A 49 -8.10 7.85 2.49
C LEU A 49 -6.85 8.51 3.11
N LEU A 50 -6.84 9.84 3.22
CA LEU A 50 -5.76 10.57 3.89
C LEU A 50 -5.73 10.28 5.39
N ALA A 51 -6.90 10.25 6.04
CA ALA A 51 -7.01 9.96 7.47
C ALA A 51 -6.56 8.54 7.83
N VAL A 52 -6.93 7.51 7.06
CA VAL A 52 -6.54 6.13 7.36
C VAL A 52 -5.06 5.84 7.06
N THR A 53 -4.41 6.69 6.27
CA THR A 53 -2.98 6.59 5.96
C THR A 53 -2.10 7.53 6.77
N ASP A 54 -2.71 8.44 7.54
CA ASP A 54 -2.01 9.51 8.29
C ASP A 54 -1.13 10.39 7.38
N LEU A 55 -1.62 10.66 6.16
CA LEU A 55 -0.90 11.45 5.16
C LEU A 55 -1.58 12.81 4.89
N PRO A 56 -0.80 13.87 4.63
CA PRO A 56 -1.31 15.22 4.57
C PRO A 56 -2.06 15.55 3.28
N ASP A 57 -1.67 14.91 2.18
CA ASP A 57 -2.27 15.11 0.86
C ASP A 57 -2.02 13.91 -0.05
N PHE A 58 -2.72 13.92 -1.19
CA PHE A 58 -2.65 12.82 -2.14
C PHE A 58 -1.36 12.76 -2.94
N GLY A 59 -0.66 13.87 -3.14
CA GLY A 59 0.67 13.84 -3.75
C GLY A 59 1.65 13.05 -2.88
N VAL A 60 1.57 13.22 -1.55
CA VAL A 60 2.32 12.41 -0.59
C VAL A 60 1.84 10.96 -0.59
N LEU A 61 0.53 10.70 -0.65
CA LEU A 61 -0.01 9.34 -0.76
C LEU A 61 0.48 8.61 -2.01
N GLU A 62 0.45 9.27 -3.18
CA GLU A 62 0.92 8.70 -4.44
C GLU A 62 2.42 8.42 -4.42
N ALA A 63 3.22 9.34 -3.88
CA ALA A 63 4.65 9.13 -3.68
C ALA A 63 4.92 7.94 -2.74
N HIS A 64 4.21 7.88 -1.61
CA HIS A 64 4.34 6.80 -0.64
C HIS A 64 3.95 5.44 -1.23
N LEU A 65 2.86 5.38 -2.00
CA LEU A 65 2.44 4.18 -2.74
C LEU A 65 3.51 3.73 -3.73
N LYS A 66 4.09 4.66 -4.50
CA LYS A 66 5.13 4.36 -5.48
C LYS A 66 6.38 3.79 -4.80
N GLU A 67 6.86 4.44 -3.74
CA GLU A 67 8.02 3.97 -2.97
C GLU A 67 7.77 2.59 -2.34
N THR A 68 6.59 2.40 -1.76
CA THR A 68 6.17 1.12 -1.19
C THR A 68 6.19 0.03 -2.26
N SER A 69 5.64 0.29 -3.46
CA SER A 69 5.63 -0.69 -4.55
C SER A 69 7.04 -1.09 -5.02
N GLN A 70 8.00 -0.16 -4.99
CA GLN A 70 9.38 -0.41 -5.35
C GLN A 70 10.09 -1.28 -4.30
N LYS A 71 9.85 -1.02 -3.01
CA LYS A 71 10.37 -1.84 -1.91
C LYS A 71 9.82 -3.25 -1.96
N VAL A 72 8.51 -3.40 -2.10
CA VAL A 72 7.84 -4.71 -2.24
C VAL A 72 8.43 -5.50 -3.42
N ARG A 73 8.57 -4.87 -4.59
CA ARG A 73 9.18 -5.53 -5.76
C ARG A 73 10.60 -6.00 -5.44
N LYS A 74 11.42 -5.13 -4.86
CA LYS A 74 12.81 -5.46 -4.48
C LYS A 74 12.85 -6.65 -3.50
N ASP A 75 11.98 -6.65 -2.48
CA ASP A 75 11.92 -7.74 -1.51
C ASP A 75 11.50 -9.05 -2.15
N PHE A 76 10.46 -9.05 -2.99
CA PHE A 76 10.06 -10.25 -3.72
C PHE A 76 11.14 -10.72 -4.70
N ASP A 77 11.82 -9.83 -5.41
CA ASP A 77 12.93 -10.19 -6.29
C ASP A 77 14.07 -10.89 -5.52
N LEU A 78 14.36 -10.46 -4.29
CA LEU A 78 15.35 -11.10 -3.42
C LEU A 78 14.87 -12.46 -2.91
N LEU A 79 13.63 -12.54 -2.44
CA LEU A 79 13.04 -13.76 -1.87
C LEU A 79 12.89 -14.86 -2.93
N LEU A 80 12.44 -14.50 -4.14
CA LEU A 80 12.23 -15.45 -5.23
C LEU A 80 13.54 -15.93 -5.86
N ARG A 81 14.65 -15.20 -5.69
CA ARG A 81 15.99 -15.68 -6.06
C ARG A 81 16.61 -16.61 -5.01
N ALA A 82 16.16 -16.51 -3.77
CA ALA A 82 16.67 -17.31 -2.65
C ALA A 82 15.91 -18.62 -2.43
N GLY A 83 14.73 -18.77 -3.04
CA GLY A 83 13.92 -20.01 -3.06
C GLY A 83 14.24 -20.88 -4.26
#